data_AF-A0A0F7SDP0-F1
#
_entry.id   AF-A0A0F7SDP0-F1
#
_cell.length_a   1.000
_cell.length_b   1.000
_cell.length_c   1.000
_cell.angle_alpha   90.00
_cell.angle_beta   90.00
_cell.angle_gamma   90.00
#
_symmetry.space_group_name_H-M   'P 1'
#
loop_
_entity.id
_entity.type
_entity.pdbx_description
1 polymer ?
#
loop_
_entity_poly.entity_id
_entity_poly.type
_entity_poly.pdbx_seq_one_letter_code
_entity_poly.pdbx_strand_id
1 'polypeptide(L)'
;MPKSPRAASTSSQNLSIPQKQHILMHYNAQKALTSSYSHQDLADWTKETYKLNYTPSRSTIHRIIHQSTTDTNQAGESWSMVI
;
A
#
# COMPACT_ATOMS: atom_id res chain seq x y z
N MET A 1 8.02 -37.59 -3.76
CA MET A 1 7.57 -36.72 -2.65
C MET A 1 6.91 -35.47 -3.25
N PRO A 2 5.59 -35.28 -3.11
CA PRO A 2 4.95 -34.06 -3.58
C PRO A 2 5.45 -32.89 -2.72
N LYS A 3 6.03 -31.88 -3.36
CA LYS A 3 6.49 -30.65 -2.68
C LYS A 3 5.25 -29.93 -2.15
N SER A 4 5.16 -29.77 -0.82
CA SER A 4 4.13 -28.95 -0.19
C SER A 4 4.03 -27.60 -0.90
N PRO A 5 2.82 -27.12 -1.24
CA PRO A 5 2.67 -25.78 -1.78
C PRO A 5 3.20 -24.81 -0.74
N ARG A 6 4.21 -24.02 -1.14
CA ARG A 6 4.72 -22.91 -0.34
C ARG A 6 3.53 -22.01 -0.07
N ALA A 7 3.00 -22.06 1.15
CA ALA A 7 1.97 -21.14 1.59
C ALA A 7 2.46 -19.74 1.24
N ALA A 8 1.71 -19.04 0.37
CA ALA A 8 1.96 -17.64 0.13
C ALA A 8 1.95 -17.00 1.51
N SER A 9 3.09 -16.45 1.95
CA SER A 9 3.16 -15.74 3.21
C SER A 9 2.10 -14.65 3.13
N THR A 10 0.95 -14.89 3.76
CA THR A 10 -0.23 -14.04 3.74
C THR A 10 0.11 -12.81 4.58
N SER A 11 0.88 -11.93 3.95
CA SER A 11 0.66 -10.49 3.88
C SER A 11 0.21 -9.82 5.18
N SER A 12 0.88 -10.10 6.31
CA SER A 12 0.67 -9.39 7.57
C SER A 12 1.26 -7.96 7.58
N GLN A 13 1.65 -7.43 6.42
CA GLN A 13 2.32 -6.14 6.28
C GLN A 13 1.68 -5.24 5.20
N ASN A 14 0.52 -5.61 4.65
CA ASN A 14 -0.15 -4.76 3.66
C ASN A 14 -1.17 -3.85 4.33
N LEU A 15 -0.85 -2.55 4.34
CA LEU A 15 -1.83 -1.49 4.54
C LEU A 15 -3.02 -1.70 3.61
N SER A 16 -4.23 -1.54 4.12
CA SER A 16 -5.45 -1.67 3.33
C SER A 16 -5.57 -0.54 2.31
N ILE A 17 -6.37 -0.74 1.26
CA ILE A 17 -6.63 0.28 0.24
C ILE A 17 -7.05 1.64 0.85
N PRO A 18 -8.04 1.71 1.77
CA PRO A 18 -8.43 2.99 2.36
C PRO A 18 -7.31 3.62 3.20
N GLN A 19 -6.46 2.81 3.87
CA GLN A 19 -5.29 3.32 4.58
C GLN A 19 -4.28 3.95 3.63
N LYS A 20 -3.99 3.28 2.51
CA LYS A 20 -3.09 3.81 1.46
C LYS A 20 -3.61 5.13 0.89
N GLN A 21 -4.91 5.23 0.63
CA GLN A 21 -5.53 6.48 0.15
C GLN A 21 -5.43 7.60 1.19
N HIS A 22 -5.67 7.29 2.47
CA HIS A 22 -5.54 8.26 3.55
C HIS A 22 -4.10 8.76 3.72
N ILE A 23 -3.11 7.86 3.62
CA ILE A 23 -1.67 8.21 3.64
C ILE A 23 -1.31 9.12 2.47
N LEU A 24 -1.79 8.81 1.26
CA LEU A 24 -1.56 9.64 0.07
C LEU A 24 -2.16 11.05 0.25
N MET A 25 -3.40 11.13 0.74
CA MET A 25 -4.06 12.41 1.00
C MET A 25 -3.29 13.24 2.03
N HIS A 26 -2.83 12.62 3.13
CA HIS A 26 -2.02 13.29 4.14
C HIS A 26 -0.70 13.81 3.57
N TYR A 27 0.00 12.99 2.78
CA TYR A 27 1.26 13.38 2.14
C TYR A 27 1.09 14.61 1.24
N ASN A 28 0.05 14.64 0.41
CA ASN A 28 -0.23 15.77 -0.48
C ASN A 28 -0.58 17.04 0.30
N ALA A 29 -1.37 16.93 1.36
CA ALA A 29 -1.70 18.06 2.23
C ALA A 29 -0.44 18.61 2.92
N GLN A 30 0.42 17.74 3.46
CA GLN A 30 1.66 18.17 4.11
C GLN A 30 2.68 18.75 3.15
N LYS A 31 2.82 18.19 1.94
CA LYS A 31 3.69 18.75 0.90
C LYS A 31 3.26 20.13 0.43
N ALA A 32 1.95 20.40 0.41
CA ALA A 32 1.43 21.73 0.08
C ALA A 32 1.76 22.78 1.15
N LEU A 33 1.85 22.36 2.42
CA LEU A 33 2.16 23.26 3.54
C LEU A 33 3.66 23.37 3.82
N THR A 34 4.39 22.28 3.66
CA THR A 34 5.79 22.14 4.07
C THR A 34 6.59 21.43 2.98
N SER A 35 7.43 22.19 2.27
CA SER A 35 8.26 21.64 1.19
C SER A 35 9.25 20.57 1.71
N SER A 36 9.68 20.72 2.98
CA SER A 36 10.62 19.82 3.66
C SER A 36 10.03 18.48 4.11
N TYR A 37 8.71 18.26 3.99
CA TYR A 37 8.10 17.01 4.43
C TYR A 37 8.68 15.80 3.68
N SER A 38 9.27 14.85 4.40
CA SER A 38 10.01 13.74 3.80
C SER A 38 9.21 12.43 3.79
N HIS A 39 9.69 11.44 3.02
CA HIS A 39 9.12 10.09 3.08
C HIS A 39 9.32 9.41 4.45
N GLN A 40 10.32 9.83 5.22
CA GLN A 40 10.57 9.31 6.56
C GLN A 40 9.51 9.83 7.53
N ASP A 41 9.22 11.13 7.50
CA ASP A 41 8.15 11.73 8.30
C ASP A 41 6.80 11.07 8.04
N LEU A 42 6.50 10.78 6.76
CA LEU A 42 5.28 10.05 6.41
C LEU A 42 5.29 8.61 6.94
N ALA A 43 6.45 7.95 6.94
CA ALA A 43 6.58 6.59 7.46
C ALA A 43 6.34 6.52 8.97
N ASP A 44 6.93 7.45 9.72
CA ASP A 44 6.74 7.57 11.16
C ASP A 44 5.29 7.94 11.50
N TRP A 45 4.71 8.92 10.80
CA TRP A 45 3.30 9.27 10.94
C TRP A 45 2.37 8.07 10.66
N THR A 46 2.65 7.30 9.61
CA THR A 46 1.86 6.11 9.25
C THR A 46 1.91 5.06 10.35
N LYS A 47 3.10 4.85 10.94
CA LYS A 47 3.28 3.91 12.05
C LYS A 47 2.47 4.33 13.27
N GLU A 48 2.54 5.60 13.67
CA GLU A 48 1.81 6.11 14.83
C GLU A 48 0.29 6.08 14.60
N THR A 49 -0.15 6.54 13.43
CA THR A 49 -1.58 6.63 13.07
C THR A 49 -2.26 5.26 13.08
N TYR A 50 -1.61 4.23 12.54
CA TYR A 50 -2.17 2.88 12.47
C TYR A 50 -1.65 1.94 13.57
N LYS A 51 -0.93 2.47 14.56
CA LYS A 51 -0.31 1.71 15.65
C LYS A 51 0.44 0.47 15.14
N LEU A 52 1.22 0.65 14.08
CA LEU A 52 1.96 -0.45 13.46
C LEU A 52 3.12 -0.85 14.37
N ASN A 53 3.36 -2.16 14.48
CA ASN A 53 4.54 -2.69 15.16
C ASN A 53 5.83 -2.53 14.34
N TYR A 54 5.75 -1.94 13.14
CA TYR A 54 6.87 -1.70 12.24
C TYR A 54 6.76 -0.32 11.59
N THR A 55 7.89 0.28 11.24
CA THR A 55 7.92 1.48 10.40
C THR A 55 7.90 1.03 8.93
N PRO A 56 6.94 1.51 8.09
CA PRO A 56 6.90 1.15 6.68
C PRO A 56 8.18 1.62 5.98
N SER A 57 8.73 0.77 5.13
CA SER A 57 9.97 1.08 4.41
C SER A 57 9.80 2.24 3.43
N ARG A 58 10.90 2.93 3.08
CA ARG A 58 10.89 3.98 2.05
C ARG A 58 10.31 3.49 0.73
N SER A 59 10.58 2.24 0.34
CA SER A 59 10.01 1.63 -0.87
C SER A 59 8.49 1.43 -0.76
N THR A 60 8.00 1.03 0.42
CA THR A 60 6.56 0.90 0.69
C THR A 60 5.86 2.26 0.57
N ILE A 61 6.41 3.29 1.21
CA ILE A 61 5.90 4.65 1.13
C ILE A 61 5.93 5.18 -0.30
N HIS A 62 7.05 5.01 -1.00
CA HIS A 62 7.17 5.38 -2.40
C HIS A 62 6.09 4.70 -3.25
N ARG A 63 5.84 3.41 -3.01
CA ARG A 63 4.79 2.66 -3.70
C ARG A 63 3.40 3.20 -3.39
N ILE A 64 3.11 3.59 -2.15
CA ILE A 64 1.80 4.18 -1.79
C ILE A 64 1.59 5.54 -2.46
N ILE A 65 2.65 6.36 -2.54
CA ILE A 65 2.58 7.69 -3.14
C ILE A 65 2.42 7.61 -4.67
N HIS A 66 3.11 6.67 -5.34
CA HIS A 66 3.20 6.62 -6.81
C HIS A 66 2.35 5.53 -7.45
N GLN A 67 1.92 4.52 -6.71
CA GLN A 67 0.97 3.51 -7.18
C GLN A 67 -0.38 3.76 -6.50
N SER A 68 -1.09 4.76 -7.01
CA SER A 68 -2.52 4.93 -6.78
C SER A 68 -3.25 3.70 -7.33
N THR A 69 -3.41 2.69 -6.47
CA THR A 69 -4.35 1.57 -6.64
C THR A 69 -4.41 0.96 -8.06
N THR A 70 -3.29 0.46 -8.59
CA THR A 70 -3.36 -0.59 -9.62
C THR A 70 -3.46 -1.93 -8.93
N ASP A 71 -4.60 -2.18 -8.27
CA ASP A 71 -5.06 -3.54 -7.96
C ASP A 71 -6.27 -3.91 -8.84
N THR A 72 -6.44 -3.18 -9.96
CA THR A 72 -7.46 -3.47 -10.98
C THR A 72 -7.05 -4.60 -11.92
N ASN A 73 -6.35 -5.64 -11.43
CA ASN A 73 -6.05 -6.80 -12.27
C ASN A 73 -5.74 -8.06 -11.46
N GLN A 74 -6.79 -8.71 -10.95
CA GLN A 74 -6.92 -10.17 -10.82
C GLN A 74 -8.39 -10.56 -10.56
N ALA A 75 -9.31 -10.01 -11.36
CA ALA A 75 -10.54 -10.71 -11.69
C ALA A 75 -10.51 -10.82 -13.21
N GLY A 76 -10.05 -11.98 -13.71
CA GLY A 76 -10.21 -12.30 -15.11
C GLY A 76 -11.70 -12.29 -15.40
N GLU A 77 -12.19 -11.19 -15.97
CA GLU A 77 -13.47 -11.14 -16.65
C GLU A 77 -13.40 -12.17 -17.77
N SER A 78 -13.87 -13.38 -17.43
CA SER A 78 -14.30 -14.39 -18.36
C SER A 78 -15.37 -13.73 -19.22
N TRP A 79 -14.96 -13.22 -20.38
CA TRP A 79 -15.86 -12.93 -21.49
C TRP A 79 -16.42 -14.27 -21.98
N SER A 80 -17.33 -14.84 -21.19
CA SER A 80 -18.20 -15.92 -21.63
C SER A 80 -19.20 -15.30 -22.59
N MET A 81 -18.75 -15.26 -23.85
CA MET A 81 -19.54 -15.54 -25.04
C MET A 81 -20.96 -16.06 -24.72
N VAL A 82 -21.97 -15.23 -24.96
CA VAL A 82 -23.31 -15.71 -25.26
C VAL A 82 -23.71 -15.09 -26.58
N ILE A 83 -24.00 -16.01 -27.48
CA ILE A 83 -24.34 -15.89 -28.90
C ILE A 83 -25.74 -15.30 -29.02
#